data_AF-A0A950H4G1-F1
#
_entry.id   AF-A0A950H4G1-F1
#
_cell.length_a   1.000
_cell.length_b   1.000
_cell.length_c   1.000
_cell.angle_alpha   90.00
_cell.angle_beta   90.00
_cell.angle_gamma   90.00
#
_symmetry.space_group_name_H-M   'P 1'
#
loop_
_entity.id
_entity.type
_entity.pdbx_description
1 polymer ?
#
loop_
_entity_poly.entity_id
_entity_poly.type
_entity_poly.pdbx_seq_one_letter_code
_entity_poly.pdbx_strand_id
1 'polypeptide(L)'
;PAIKPAAEASRSRLVSVLATPGTVARDYTRALVRDFAADCDVTLVGAPRLAELAERALRGEAVVDADIAREIAPCFIEREGRRTDQVVLACTHFPLLIERLRRLAPWPVTFVDPAPAIARRVDALLGPRGAARNPQAAAPAIFTSGRMPSPALQRALRRNGLTVTSAETRAATG
;
A
#
# COMPACT_ATOMS: atom_id res chain seq x y z
N PRO A 1 -8.99 -10.53 -1.70
CA PRO A 1 -7.63 -10.12 -1.24
C PRO A 1 -6.78 -9.76 -2.46
N ALA A 2 -5.76 -8.91 -2.35
CA ALA A 2 -4.90 -8.56 -3.50
C ALA A 2 -4.06 -9.72 -4.05
N ILE A 3 -3.85 -10.77 -3.26
CA ILE A 3 -3.17 -12.01 -3.68
C ILE A 3 -3.90 -12.68 -4.86
N LYS A 4 -5.24 -12.77 -4.81
CA LYS A 4 -6.05 -13.39 -5.87
C LYS A 4 -5.85 -12.75 -7.25
N PRO A 5 -6.09 -11.44 -7.45
CA PRO A 5 -5.90 -10.83 -8.77
C PRO A 5 -4.44 -10.82 -9.20
N ALA A 6 -3.47 -10.81 -8.28
CA ALA A 6 -2.06 -10.96 -8.63
C ALA A 6 -1.75 -12.36 -9.18
N ALA A 7 -2.25 -13.41 -8.54
CA ALA A 7 -2.09 -14.79 -9.01
C ALA A 7 -2.78 -15.02 -10.37
N GLU A 8 -4.02 -14.52 -10.52
CA GLU A 8 -4.78 -14.62 -11.77
C GLU A 8 -4.13 -13.85 -12.93
N ALA A 9 -3.43 -12.74 -12.65
CA ALA A 9 -2.78 -11.91 -13.66
C ALA A 9 -1.32 -12.31 -13.96
N SER A 10 -0.71 -13.19 -13.15
CA SER A 10 0.68 -13.61 -13.33
C SER A 10 0.81 -14.56 -14.53
N ARG A 11 1.71 -14.23 -15.45
CA ARG A 11 2.07 -15.10 -16.58
C ARG A 11 3.21 -16.04 -16.20
N SER A 12 4.15 -15.55 -15.39
CA SER A 12 5.30 -16.36 -14.95
C SER A 12 4.95 -17.35 -13.83
N ARG A 13 3.80 -17.15 -13.17
CA ARG A 13 3.40 -17.85 -11.94
C ARG A 13 4.40 -17.67 -10.79
N LEU A 14 5.23 -16.63 -10.85
CA LEU A 14 6.10 -16.18 -9.77
C LEU A 14 5.53 -14.88 -9.21
N VAL A 15 5.04 -14.93 -7.98
CA VAL A 15 4.37 -13.79 -7.32
C VAL A 15 5.04 -13.52 -5.98
N SER A 16 5.32 -12.25 -5.68
CA SER A 16 5.82 -11.85 -4.36
C SER A 16 4.73 -11.11 -3.57
N VAL A 17 4.66 -11.35 -2.26
CA VAL A 17 3.83 -10.59 -1.33
C VAL A 17 4.74 -9.80 -0.41
N LEU A 18 4.78 -8.48 -0.61
CA LEU A 18 5.61 -7.55 0.16
C LEU A 18 4.78 -7.01 1.32
N ALA A 19 5.18 -7.34 2.56
CA ALA A 19 4.48 -6.94 3.78
C ALA A 19 5.46 -6.62 4.92
N THR A 20 4.94 -6.22 6.08
CA THR A 20 5.78 -6.18 7.29
C THR A 20 6.13 -7.61 7.74
N PRO A 21 7.24 -7.83 8.48
CA PRO A 21 7.60 -9.17 8.97
C PRO A 21 6.48 -9.83 9.78
N GLY A 22 5.78 -9.04 10.62
CA GLY A 22 4.64 -9.53 11.38
C GLY A 22 3.45 -9.95 10.52
N THR A 23 3.22 -9.32 9.37
CA THR A 23 2.16 -9.74 8.44
C THR A 23 2.55 -11.02 7.68
N VAL A 24 3.81 -11.15 7.27
CA VAL A 24 4.32 -12.37 6.61
C VAL A 24 4.23 -13.59 7.53
N ALA A 25 4.49 -13.42 8.82
CA ALA A 25 4.47 -14.53 9.79
C ALA A 25 3.06 -15.06 10.12
N ARG A 26 1.99 -14.32 9.78
CA ARG A 26 0.61 -14.70 10.16
C ARG A 26 0.10 -15.89 9.35
N ASP A 27 -0.55 -16.82 10.06
CA ASP A 27 -1.27 -17.95 9.45
C ASP A 27 -2.35 -17.50 8.47
N TYR A 28 -3.01 -16.37 8.76
CA TYR A 28 -3.98 -15.77 7.86
C TYR A 28 -3.38 -15.45 6.48
N THR A 29 -2.17 -14.87 6.43
CA THR A 29 -1.50 -14.56 5.15
C THR A 29 -1.18 -15.85 4.39
N ARG A 30 -0.71 -16.88 5.09
CA ARG A 30 -0.43 -18.20 4.50
C ARG A 30 -1.71 -18.87 3.98
N ALA A 31 -2.83 -18.73 4.70
CA ALA A 31 -4.14 -19.21 4.26
C ALA A 31 -4.58 -18.53 2.97
N LEU A 32 -4.47 -17.20 2.89
CA LEU A 32 -4.81 -16.48 1.66
C LEU A 32 -3.96 -16.93 0.45
N VAL A 33 -2.68 -17.24 0.66
CA VAL A 33 -1.83 -17.79 -0.41
C VAL A 33 -2.34 -19.16 -0.85
N ARG A 34 -2.64 -20.07 0.08
CA ARG A 34 -3.18 -21.40 -0.24
C ARG A 34 -4.52 -21.32 -0.96
N ASP A 35 -5.42 -20.44 -0.51
CA ASP A 35 -6.80 -20.40 -1.01
C ASP A 35 -6.90 -19.70 -2.38
N PHE A 36 -5.97 -18.79 -2.70
CA PHE A 36 -6.10 -17.89 -3.85
C PHE A 36 -4.92 -17.87 -4.81
N ALA A 37 -3.83 -18.58 -4.52
CA ALA A 37 -2.62 -18.60 -5.35
C ALA A 37 -1.94 -19.99 -5.35
N ALA A 38 -2.72 -21.07 -5.19
CA ALA A 38 -2.20 -22.44 -5.13
C ALA A 38 -1.43 -22.88 -6.39
N ASP A 39 -1.70 -22.23 -7.53
CA ASP A 39 -1.05 -22.47 -8.82
C ASP A 39 0.12 -21.51 -9.12
N CYS A 40 0.54 -20.72 -8.13
CA CYS A 40 1.70 -19.83 -8.19
C CYS A 40 2.77 -20.22 -7.18
N ASP A 41 4.04 -19.99 -7.54
CA ASP A 41 5.16 -19.96 -6.59
C ASP A 41 5.15 -18.58 -5.91
N VAL A 42 4.74 -18.55 -4.64
CA VAL A 42 4.53 -17.31 -3.88
C VAL A 42 5.63 -17.08 -2.86
N THR A 43 6.38 -15.99 -3.05
CA THR A 43 7.41 -15.55 -2.09
C THR A 43 6.82 -14.53 -1.12
N LEU A 44 6.82 -14.84 0.18
CA LEU A 44 6.46 -13.88 1.22
C LEU A 44 7.69 -13.07 1.64
N VAL A 45 7.68 -11.76 1.41
CA VAL A 45 8.80 -10.86 1.68
C VAL A 45 8.46 -9.91 2.81
N GLY A 46 9.17 -10.06 3.94
CA GLY A 46 9.07 -9.17 5.08
C GLY A 46 10.01 -7.99 4.92
N ALA A 47 9.47 -6.78 4.81
CA ALA A 47 10.21 -5.53 4.71
C ALA A 47 10.18 -4.78 6.05
N PRO A 48 11.21 -4.96 6.92
CA PRO A 48 11.22 -4.41 8.27
C PRO A 48 11.23 -2.88 8.31
N ARG A 49 11.85 -2.20 7.33
CA ARG A 49 12.04 -0.75 7.34
C ARG A 49 11.23 -0.02 6.28
N LEU A 50 10.67 -0.70 5.30
CA LEU A 50 10.00 -0.04 4.19
C LEU A 50 8.82 0.85 4.62
N ALA A 51 8.13 0.52 5.71
CA ALA A 51 7.07 1.37 6.27
C ALA A 51 7.65 2.69 6.83
N GLU A 52 8.73 2.62 7.62
CA GLU A 52 9.45 3.79 8.12
C GLU A 52 9.96 4.67 6.97
N LEU A 53 10.56 4.05 5.94
CA LEU A 53 11.05 4.78 4.76
C LEU A 53 9.91 5.49 4.01
N ALA A 54 8.74 4.84 3.89
CA ALA A 54 7.57 5.44 3.27
C ALA A 54 7.04 6.63 4.07
N GLU A 55 6.99 6.53 5.41
CA GLU A 55 6.60 7.65 6.26
C GLU A 55 7.57 8.82 6.18
N ARG A 56 8.89 8.55 6.19
CA ARG A 56 9.92 9.58 6.03
C ARG A 56 9.80 10.30 4.70
N ALA A 57 9.60 9.54 3.61
CA ALA A 57 9.34 10.11 2.29
C ALA A 57 8.06 10.98 2.28
N LEU A 58 6.98 10.53 2.93
CA LEU A 58 5.74 11.30 3.06
C LEU A 58 5.96 12.61 3.85
N ARG A 59 6.81 12.59 4.87
CA ARG A 59 7.24 13.79 5.62
C ARG A 59 8.21 14.68 4.85
N GLY A 60 8.59 14.31 3.62
CA GLY A 60 9.54 15.07 2.80
C GLY A 60 10.98 14.97 3.26
N GLU A 61 11.31 13.97 4.08
CA GLU A 61 12.68 13.69 4.48
C GLU A 61 13.45 12.99 3.35
N ALA A 62 14.77 13.16 3.34
CA ALA A 62 15.63 12.42 2.42
C ALA A 62 15.59 10.92 2.73
N VAL A 63 15.32 10.11 1.71
CA VAL A 63 15.32 8.65 1.76
C VAL A 63 16.16 8.15 0.60
N VAL A 64 17.18 7.36 0.87
CA VAL A 64 18.12 6.85 -0.13
C VAL A 64 17.48 5.70 -0.91
N ASP A 65 17.57 5.72 -2.25
CA ASP A 65 17.00 4.67 -3.11
C ASP A 65 17.57 3.28 -2.79
N ALA A 66 18.86 3.20 -2.44
CA ALA A 66 19.51 1.95 -2.04
C ALA A 66 18.87 1.30 -0.81
N ASP A 67 18.30 2.08 0.11
CA ASP A 67 17.61 1.52 1.28
C ASP A 67 16.28 0.88 0.89
N ILE A 68 15.52 1.52 -0.01
CA ILE A 68 14.29 0.94 -0.56
C ILE A 68 14.62 -0.31 -1.38
N ALA A 69 15.62 -0.23 -2.26
CA ALA A 69 16.04 -1.34 -3.11
C ALA A 69 16.39 -2.59 -2.28
N ARG A 70 17.08 -2.41 -1.14
CA ARG A 70 17.40 -3.52 -0.23
C ARG A 70 16.16 -4.18 0.37
N GLU A 71 15.16 -3.39 0.75
CA GLU A 71 13.92 -3.90 1.34
C GLU A 71 13.07 -4.69 0.32
N ILE A 72 13.14 -4.34 -0.96
CA ILE A 72 12.35 -4.99 -2.02
C ILE A 72 13.12 -6.05 -2.80
N ALA A 73 14.46 -6.11 -2.70
CA ALA A 73 15.30 -7.05 -3.42
C ALA A 73 14.80 -8.52 -3.35
N PRO A 74 14.34 -9.04 -2.19
CA PRO A 74 13.85 -10.40 -2.11
C PRO A 74 12.54 -10.66 -2.89
N CYS A 75 11.85 -9.62 -3.37
CA CYS A 75 10.67 -9.77 -4.22
C CYS A 75 11.02 -10.26 -5.62
N PHE A 76 12.27 -10.10 -6.07
CA PHE A 76 12.67 -10.29 -7.45
C PHE A 76 13.33 -11.65 -7.64
N ILE A 77 12.49 -12.67 -7.82
CA ILE A 77 12.93 -14.04 -8.06
C ILE A 77 13.00 -14.32 -9.56
N GLU A 78 14.11 -14.90 -10.00
CA GLU A 78 14.29 -15.51 -11.31
C GLU A 78 14.47 -17.02 -11.14
N ARG A 79 13.68 -17.82 -11.83
CA ARG A 79 13.71 -19.29 -11.74
C ARG A 79 13.33 -19.89 -13.08
N GLU A 80 14.17 -20.79 -13.60
CA GLU A 80 13.90 -21.54 -14.85
C GLU A 80 13.55 -20.60 -16.03
N GLY A 81 14.26 -19.47 -16.15
CA GLY A 81 14.01 -18.46 -17.19
C GLY A 81 12.75 -17.61 -17.00
N ARG A 82 12.00 -17.81 -15.91
CA ARG A 82 10.84 -17.00 -15.52
C ARG A 82 11.25 -15.98 -14.46
N ARG A 83 10.61 -14.82 -14.47
CA ARG A 83 10.84 -13.73 -13.51
C ARG A 83 9.55 -13.38 -12.78
N THR A 84 9.67 -12.94 -11.53
CA THR A 84 8.54 -12.38 -10.78
C THR A 84 7.92 -11.24 -11.57
N ASP A 85 6.63 -11.35 -11.89
CA ASP A 85 5.92 -10.36 -12.70
C ASP A 85 4.81 -9.64 -11.92
N GLN A 86 4.52 -10.10 -10.70
CA GLN A 86 3.53 -9.52 -9.79
C GLN A 86 4.10 -9.36 -8.37
N VAL A 87 3.95 -8.18 -7.78
CA VAL A 87 4.32 -7.89 -6.38
C VAL A 87 3.13 -7.27 -5.67
N VAL A 88 2.52 -8.01 -4.74
CA VAL A 88 1.41 -7.52 -3.92
C VAL A 88 1.92 -6.61 -2.81
N LEU A 89 1.34 -5.40 -2.70
CA LEU A 89 1.61 -4.48 -1.61
C LEU A 89 0.65 -4.76 -0.45
N ALA A 90 1.11 -5.51 0.56
CA ALA A 90 0.31 -5.94 1.71
C ALA A 90 0.49 -5.03 2.95
N CYS A 91 0.98 -3.80 2.75
CA CYS A 91 1.06 -2.76 3.77
C CYS A 91 0.55 -1.45 3.20
N THR A 92 -0.28 -0.73 3.96
CA THR A 92 -0.88 0.56 3.57
C THR A 92 0.15 1.65 3.28
N HIS A 93 1.38 1.51 3.79
CA HIS A 93 2.46 2.48 3.58
C HIS A 93 3.13 2.34 2.21
N PHE A 94 3.20 1.13 1.64
CA PHE A 94 4.05 0.87 0.48
C PHE A 94 3.59 1.56 -0.81
N PRO A 95 2.27 1.77 -1.08
CA PRO A 95 1.83 2.59 -2.20
C PRO A 95 2.41 4.02 -2.23
N LEU A 96 2.81 4.59 -1.07
CA LEU A 96 3.45 5.91 -1.01
C LEU A 96 4.81 5.96 -1.73
N LEU A 97 5.43 4.80 -1.95
CA LEU A 97 6.71 4.67 -2.65
C LEU A 97 6.55 4.10 -4.07
N ILE A 98 5.32 3.89 -4.58
CA ILE A 98 5.06 3.10 -5.79
C ILE A 98 5.91 3.47 -7.00
N GLU A 99 6.10 4.77 -7.26
CA GLU A 99 6.94 5.24 -8.37
C GLU A 99 8.42 4.91 -8.17
N ARG A 100 8.91 4.92 -6.93
CA ARG A 100 10.27 4.49 -6.61
C ARG A 100 10.40 2.98 -6.73
N LEU A 101 9.42 2.22 -6.25
CA LEU A 101 9.39 0.77 -6.37
C LEU A 101 9.47 0.32 -7.83
N ARG A 102 8.70 0.99 -8.71
CA ARG A 102 8.72 0.75 -10.17
C ARG A 102 10.10 1.01 -10.79
N ARG A 103 10.75 2.13 -10.43
CA ARG A 103 12.07 2.47 -10.97
C ARG A 103 13.18 1.57 -10.45
N LEU A 104 13.07 1.09 -9.21
CA LEU A 104 14.08 0.25 -8.56
C LEU A 104 13.90 -1.24 -8.86
N ALA A 105 12.79 -1.62 -9.51
CA ALA A 105 12.60 -2.99 -9.96
C ALA A 105 13.63 -3.33 -11.06
N PRO A 106 14.35 -4.46 -10.96
CA PRO A 106 15.36 -4.86 -11.94
C PRO A 106 14.77 -5.28 -13.30
N TRP A 107 13.45 -5.49 -13.38
CA TRP A 107 12.72 -5.81 -14.61
C TRP A 107 11.27 -5.35 -14.49
N PRO A 108 10.51 -5.30 -15.60
CA PRO A 108 9.10 -4.95 -15.57
C PRO A 108 8.31 -5.86 -14.64
N VAL A 109 7.63 -5.26 -13.67
CA VAL A 109 6.81 -5.93 -12.67
C VAL A 109 5.56 -5.10 -12.40
N THR A 110 4.45 -5.77 -12.15
CA THR A 110 3.22 -5.11 -11.71
C THR A 110 3.17 -5.08 -10.19
N PHE A 111 3.19 -3.89 -9.60
CA PHE A 111 2.92 -3.71 -8.19
C PHE A 111 1.40 -3.58 -7.97
N VAL A 112 0.83 -4.49 -7.19
CA VAL A 112 -0.61 -4.59 -6.96
C VAL A 112 -0.97 -3.90 -5.66
N ASP A 113 -1.55 -2.70 -5.77
CA ASP A 113 -2.15 -1.96 -4.66
C ASP A 113 -3.62 -2.37 -4.45
N PRO A 114 -4.00 -2.92 -3.28
CA PRO A 114 -5.40 -3.27 -2.98
C PRO A 114 -6.33 -2.05 -2.85
N ALA A 115 -5.82 -0.86 -2.51
CA ALA A 115 -6.66 0.24 -2.04
C ALA A 115 -7.74 0.69 -3.04
N PRO A 116 -7.48 0.86 -4.35
CA PRO A 116 -8.51 1.24 -5.31
C PRO A 116 -9.62 0.19 -5.45
N ALA A 117 -9.28 -1.10 -5.37
CA ALA A 117 -10.26 -2.18 -5.45
C ALA A 117 -11.15 -2.23 -4.20
N ILE A 118 -10.55 -1.99 -3.02
CA ILE A 118 -11.29 -1.87 -1.75
C ILE A 118 -12.24 -0.67 -1.81
N ALA A 119 -11.80 0.50 -2.28
CA ALA A 119 -12.64 1.68 -2.42
C ALA A 119 -13.85 1.44 -3.32
N ARG A 120 -13.64 0.83 -4.51
CA ARG A 120 -14.75 0.44 -5.42
C ARG A 120 -15.72 -0.54 -4.77
N ARG A 121 -15.22 -1.48 -3.97
CA ARG A 121 -16.08 -2.44 -3.25
C ARG A 121 -16.93 -1.74 -2.19
N VAL A 122 -16.36 -0.78 -1.45
CA VAL A 122 -17.11 0.03 -0.49
C VAL A 122 -18.22 0.81 -1.20
N ASP A 123 -17.92 1.50 -2.31
CA ASP A 123 -18.94 2.22 -3.07
C ASP A 123 -20.05 1.30 -3.59
N ALA A 124 -19.71 0.11 -4.08
CA ALA A 124 -20.70 -0.86 -4.54
C ALA A 124 -21.61 -1.36 -3.39
N LEU A 125 -21.06 -1.55 -2.19
CA LEU A 125 -21.83 -1.98 -1.01
C LEU A 125 -22.74 -0.88 -0.45
N LEU A 126 -22.33 0.39 -0.54
CA LEU A 126 -23.14 1.53 -0.13
C LEU A 126 -24.29 1.82 -1.11
N GLY A 127 -24.22 1.29 -2.34
CA GLY A 127 -25.22 1.49 -3.37
C GLY A 127 -25.33 2.95 -3.87
N PRO A 128 -26.37 3.26 -4.66
CA PRO A 128 -26.68 4.62 -5.05
C PRO A 128 -27.01 5.46 -3.80
N ARG A 129 -26.16 6.45 -3.50
CA ARG A 129 -26.34 7.29 -2.30
C ARG A 129 -27.58 8.17 -2.48
N GLY A 130 -28.60 7.99 -1.63
CA GLY A 130 -29.82 8.80 -1.61
C GLY A 130 -29.63 10.26 -1.14
N ALA A 131 -28.42 10.65 -0.73
CA ALA A 131 -28.08 12.03 -0.43
C ALA A 131 -26.82 12.41 -1.19
N ALA A 132 -26.89 13.53 -1.92
CA ALA A 132 -25.83 14.06 -2.76
C ALA A 132 -24.51 14.11 -1.98
N ARG A 133 -23.47 13.40 -2.48
CA ARG A 133 -22.10 13.75 -2.10
C ARG A 133 -21.92 15.20 -2.49
N ASN A 134 -21.66 16.09 -1.55
CA ASN A 134 -21.07 17.37 -1.88
C ASN A 134 -19.68 17.05 -2.48
N PRO A 135 -19.45 17.25 -3.79
CA PRO A 135 -18.14 16.97 -4.41
C PRO A 135 -17.03 17.85 -3.82
N GLN A 136 -17.41 18.95 -3.16
CA GLN A 136 -16.52 19.85 -2.41
C GLN A 136 -16.42 19.52 -0.92
N ALA A 137 -17.03 18.44 -0.41
CA ALA A 137 -16.79 18.02 0.96
C ALA A 137 -15.31 17.62 1.12
N ALA A 138 -14.57 18.41 1.90
CA ALA A 138 -13.19 18.14 2.23
C ALA A 138 -13.04 16.74 2.82
N ALA A 139 -12.07 15.95 2.36
CA ALA A 139 -11.72 14.67 2.97
C ALA A 139 -10.84 14.93 4.20
N PRO A 140 -11.34 14.77 5.43
CA PRO A 140 -10.59 15.17 6.61
C PRO A 140 -9.46 14.16 6.90
N ALA A 141 -8.27 14.67 7.19
CA ALA A 141 -7.20 13.93 7.84
C ALA A 141 -7.37 14.07 9.37
N ILE A 142 -7.68 12.95 10.03
CA ILE A 142 -7.92 12.87 11.48
C ILE A 142 -6.68 12.27 12.16
N PHE A 143 -6.23 12.90 13.25
CA PHE A 143 -5.07 12.46 14.04
C PHE A 143 -5.49 12.03 15.43
N THR A 144 -5.05 10.85 15.87
CA THR A 144 -5.48 10.24 17.14
C THR A 144 -4.37 10.15 18.20
N SER A 145 -3.12 10.45 17.85
CA SER A 145 -1.98 10.38 18.78
C SER A 145 -1.86 11.59 19.72
N GLY A 146 -2.76 12.58 19.59
CA GLY A 146 -2.67 13.87 20.29
C GLY A 146 -1.56 14.79 19.79
N ARG A 147 -0.76 14.36 18.81
CA ARG A 147 0.32 15.16 18.22
C ARG A 147 -0.13 15.79 16.91
N MET A 148 0.18 17.07 16.73
CA MET A 148 -0.05 17.73 15.45
C MET A 148 0.95 17.25 14.39
N PRO A 149 0.50 17.03 13.14
CA PRO A 149 1.40 16.68 12.04
C PRO A 149 2.36 17.84 11.75
N SER A 150 3.60 17.50 11.41
CA SER A 150 4.59 18.49 10.97
C SER A 150 4.07 19.27 9.76
N PRO A 151 4.51 20.53 9.55
CA PRO A 151 4.12 21.31 8.37
C PRO A 151 4.37 20.58 7.04
N ALA A 152 5.44 19.78 6.98
CA ALA A 152 5.76 18.99 5.80
C ALA A 152 4.73 17.87 5.55
N LEU A 153 4.31 17.15 6.61
CA LEU A 153 3.25 16.15 6.51
C LEU A 153 1.90 16.78 6.15
N GLN A 154 1.57 17.94 6.72
CA GLN A 154 0.35 18.68 6.36
C GLN A 154 0.31 19.03 4.86
N ARG A 155 1.43 19.52 4.32
CA ARG A 155 1.56 19.79 2.87
C ARG A 155 1.41 18.51 2.05
N ALA A 156 2.00 17.40 2.50
CA ALA A 156 1.88 16.12 1.80
C ALA A 156 0.45 15.60 1.76
N LEU A 157 -0.28 15.69 2.88
CA LEU A 157 -1.69 15.31 2.95
C LEU A 157 -2.57 16.15 2.02
N ARG A 158 -2.35 17.48 1.98
CA ARG A 158 -3.07 18.37 1.06
C ARG A 158 -2.82 18.02 -0.40
N ARG A 159 -1.58 17.67 -0.78
CA ARG A 159 -1.27 17.19 -2.14
C ARG A 159 -2.00 15.89 -2.51
N ASN A 160 -2.38 15.09 -1.51
CA ASN A 160 -3.17 13.87 -1.67
C ASN A 160 -4.68 14.10 -1.48
N GLY A 161 -5.14 15.36 -1.51
CA GLY A 161 -6.57 15.71 -1.42
C GLY A 161 -7.15 15.65 0.00
N LEU A 162 -6.29 15.59 1.04
CA LEU A 162 -6.72 15.51 2.43
C LEU A 162 -6.56 16.85 3.15
N THR A 163 -7.56 17.22 3.94
CA THR A 163 -7.60 18.44 4.74
C THR A 163 -7.30 18.13 6.20
N VAL A 164 -6.20 18.66 6.72
CA VAL A 164 -5.88 18.56 8.15
C VAL A 164 -6.83 19.44 8.94
N THR A 165 -7.70 18.82 9.74
CA THR A 165 -8.57 19.52 10.70
C THR A 165 -7.89 19.52 12.06
N SER A 166 -7.75 20.69 12.70
CA SER A 166 -7.39 20.74 14.12
C SER A 166 -8.54 20.12 14.94
N ALA A 167 -8.22 19.35 15.97
CA ALA A 167 -9.21 18.70 16.83
C ALA A 167 -10.11 19.70 17.60
N GLU A 168 -9.80 20.99 17.57
CA GLU A 168 -10.49 22.04 18.33
C GLU A 168 -11.77 22.55 17.68
N THR A 169 -12.05 22.27 16.40
CA THR A 169 -13.23 22.85 15.72
C THR A 169 -14.53 22.05 15.92
N ARG A 170 -14.49 20.88 16.59
CA ARG A 170 -15.72 20.10 16.88
C ARG A 170 -16.36 20.37 18.24
N ALA A 171 -15.74 21.18 19.10
CA ALA A 171 -16.28 21.50 20.44
C ALA A 171 -17.19 22.76 20.46
N ALA A 172 -17.36 23.46 19.33
CA ALA A 172 -18.10 24.73 19.28
C ALA A 172 -19.47 24.66 18.56
N THR A 173 -20.01 23.46 18.35
CA THR A 173 -21.32 23.29 17.68
C THR A 173 -22.23 22.26 18.35
N GLY A 174 -22.02 22.01 19.64
CA GLY A 174 -22.94 21.24 20.50
C GLY A 174 -23.80 22.17 21.33
#